data_AF-A0A0E8FEL1-F1
#
_entry.id   AF-A0A0E8FEL1-F1
#
_cell.length_a   1.000
_cell.length_b   1.000
_cell.length_c   1.000
_cell.angle_alpha   90.00
_cell.angle_beta   90.00
_cell.angle_gamma   90.00
#
_symmetry.space_group_name_H-M   'P 1'
#
loop_
_entity.id
_entity.type
_entity.pdbx_description
1 polymer ?
#
loop_
_entity_poly.entity_id
_entity_poly.type
_entity_poly.pdbx_seq_one_letter_code
_entity_poly.pdbx_strand_id
1 'polypeptide(L)'
;MHPTTGAAQLVEVRERVEEILVPKYVEDSRPATQQKPKLFEKYDGAQLLAYGVPQEWLADVKAADEDSLLELADHLPGEAAEALLELATGGTPALPEVAAKGADPFQHPDAQCRFRVMSDMDELVRALEYPWDQWTVFLHPAQRQLVERHYNGAARVSGSAGTGKTVVALHRAVHLAHQDEDARVLLSTFSDTLANALRGNLYRLIWNTPKLGERIDVAAMDALGIRLYAAEFGKPVFASCDEISTLLEAAATQVDGLKASAAFLLSEWEDVVDTWQVESWEAYRDAKRLGRKTRLPEAQRALYWQVFAKVKEQLKQAGKITAAEMFAKLAEAMPKRKHPVFDYIVLDEAQDIGVQQLRFLAAIAGNRANALFFAGDLGQRIFQTPFSWKSLGVDVRGRSRTLNINYRTSHQIRLQADRLLGPDVSDVDGNVESRKGTISVFNGPEPIICSYTDARAENQAVGVWLEQCSTGGVLP
;
A
#
# COMPACT_ATOMS: atom_id res chain seq x y z
N MET A 1 5.85 -26.13 23.39
CA MET A 1 6.50 -24.85 23.72
C MET A 1 7.97 -25.02 23.43
N HIS A 2 8.54 -24.12 22.64
CA HIS A 2 9.94 -24.19 22.24
C HIS A 2 10.86 -23.80 23.41
N PRO A 3 11.91 -24.57 23.72
CA PRO A 3 12.71 -24.39 24.94
C PRO A 3 13.57 -23.11 24.95
N THR A 4 13.91 -22.57 23.77
CA THR A 4 14.82 -21.41 23.66
C THR A 4 14.09 -20.11 23.36
N THR A 5 13.07 -20.14 22.50
CA THR A 5 12.30 -18.95 22.11
C THR A 5 11.07 -18.74 23.00
N GLY A 6 10.57 -19.81 23.63
CA GLY A 6 9.35 -19.77 24.44
C GLY A 6 8.06 -19.74 23.63
N ALA A 7 8.13 -19.75 22.29
CA ALA A 7 6.95 -19.77 21.42
C ALA A 7 6.19 -21.10 21.48
N ALA A 8 4.86 -21.06 21.36
CA ALA A 8 4.09 -22.24 20.98
C ALA A 8 4.40 -22.62 19.52
N GLN A 9 4.67 -23.90 19.26
CA GLN A 9 4.98 -24.44 17.94
C GLN A 9 4.16 -25.71 17.70
N LEU A 10 3.72 -25.92 16.45
CA LEU A 10 3.28 -27.22 15.97
C LEU A 10 4.52 -27.93 15.46
N VAL A 11 4.85 -29.08 16.04
CA VAL A 11 5.97 -29.90 15.61
C VAL A 11 5.42 -31.24 15.14
N GLU A 12 5.83 -31.65 13.95
CA GLU A 12 5.46 -32.95 13.41
C GLU A 12 6.22 -34.04 14.20
N VAL A 13 5.47 -34.90 14.89
CA VAL A 13 6.01 -36.02 15.68
C VAL A 13 5.98 -37.27 14.81
N ARG A 14 7.14 -37.85 14.52
CA ARG A 14 7.25 -39.12 13.79
C ARG A 14 6.93 -40.29 14.75
N GLU A 15 5.91 -41.08 14.46
CA GLU A 15 5.72 -42.37 15.13
C GLU A 15 6.85 -43.33 14.73
N ARG A 16 7.60 -43.85 15.71
CA ARG A 16 8.58 -44.92 15.51
C ARG A 16 7.83 -46.20 15.11
N VAL A 17 7.82 -46.53 13.83
CA VAL A 17 7.65 -47.93 13.42
C VAL A 17 9.02 -48.58 13.58
N GLU A 18 9.22 -49.37 14.65
CA GLU A 18 10.36 -50.27 14.75
C GLU A 18 10.22 -51.33 13.64
N GLU A 19 10.89 -51.12 12.52
CA GLU A 19 11.03 -52.15 11.50
C GLU A 19 11.76 -53.35 12.10
N ILE A 20 11.04 -54.47 12.18
CA ILE A 20 11.59 -55.79 12.45
C ILE A 20 12.70 -56.04 11.41
N LEU A 21 13.94 -56.15 11.89
CA LEU A 21 15.10 -56.52 11.07
C LEU A 21 14.88 -57.92 10.48
N VAL A 22 14.41 -57.99 9.23
CA VAL A 22 14.51 -59.20 8.41
C VAL A 22 15.81 -59.08 7.61
N PRO A 23 16.84 -59.91 7.89
CA PRO A 23 18.08 -59.84 7.14
C PRO A 23 17.84 -60.40 5.74
N LYS A 24 17.75 -59.52 4.74
CA LYS A 24 17.88 -59.90 3.33
C LYS A 24 19.34 -59.73 2.91
N TYR A 25 19.92 -60.81 2.42
CA TYR A 25 21.23 -60.86 1.78
C TYR A 25 21.32 -59.86 0.63
N VAL A 26 22.47 -59.20 0.58
CA VAL A 26 22.88 -58.16 -0.36
C VAL A 26 22.99 -58.70 -1.79
N GLU A 27 22.50 -57.93 -2.77
CA GLU A 27 23.18 -57.79 -4.06
C GLU A 27 23.50 -56.30 -4.28
N ASP A 28 24.80 -56.03 -4.35
CA ASP A 28 25.42 -54.73 -4.57
C ASP A 28 25.15 -54.22 -5.99
N SER A 29 24.65 -53.00 -6.10
CA SER A 29 25.13 -51.96 -7.04
C SER A 29 24.21 -50.74 -7.03
N ARG A 30 24.39 -49.86 -6.03
CA ARG A 30 24.07 -48.44 -6.19
C ARG A 30 25.40 -47.68 -6.17
N PRO A 31 25.67 -46.79 -7.14
CA PRO A 31 26.88 -45.99 -7.12
C PRO A 31 26.90 -45.15 -5.84
N ALA A 32 28.06 -45.10 -5.18
CA ALA A 32 28.26 -44.27 -4.00
C ALA A 32 27.88 -42.82 -4.32
N THR A 33 26.79 -42.34 -3.72
CA THR A 33 26.43 -40.93 -3.73
C THR A 33 27.61 -40.16 -3.13
N GLN A 34 28.24 -39.29 -3.92
CA GLN A 34 29.20 -38.33 -3.41
C GLN A 34 28.52 -37.56 -2.26
N GLN A 35 29.06 -37.65 -1.05
CA GLN A 35 28.53 -36.91 0.10
C GLN A 35 28.64 -35.42 -0.20
N LYS A 36 27.48 -34.78 -0.46
CA LYS A 36 27.38 -33.34 -0.64
C LYS A 36 27.73 -32.64 0.69
N PRO A 37 28.29 -31.42 0.64
CA PRO A 37 28.65 -30.68 1.84
C PRO A 37 27.38 -30.36 2.65
N LYS A 38 27.48 -30.55 3.97
CA LYS A 38 26.39 -30.25 4.90
C LYS A 38 26.27 -28.74 5.09
N LEU A 39 25.07 -28.20 4.88
CA LEU A 39 24.85 -26.75 4.85
C LEU A 39 25.02 -26.07 6.22
N PHE A 40 24.75 -26.81 7.30
CA PHE A 40 24.68 -26.26 8.66
C PHE A 40 25.78 -26.77 9.60
N GLU A 41 26.81 -27.45 9.09
CA GLU A 41 27.90 -28.01 9.90
C GLU A 41 28.67 -26.96 10.71
N LYS A 42 28.71 -25.71 10.20
CA LYS A 42 29.35 -24.56 10.85
C LYS A 42 28.54 -23.93 11.99
N TYR A 43 27.27 -24.31 12.16
CA TYR A 43 26.40 -23.75 13.20
C TYR A 43 26.26 -24.72 14.37
N ASP A 44 26.39 -24.20 15.58
CA ASP A 44 26.19 -25.00 16.78
C ASP A 44 24.69 -25.30 17.01
N GLY A 45 24.40 -26.29 17.86
CA GLY A 45 23.00 -26.68 18.13
C GLY A 45 22.22 -25.60 18.88
N ALA A 46 22.89 -24.74 19.65
CA ALA A 46 22.27 -23.67 20.41
C ALA A 46 21.85 -22.50 19.50
N GLN A 47 22.62 -22.21 18.46
CA GLN A 47 22.33 -21.25 17.41
C GLN A 47 21.12 -21.68 16.60
N LEU A 48 21.06 -22.94 16.16
CA LEU A 48 19.91 -23.47 15.42
C LEU A 48 18.63 -23.46 16.26
N LEU A 49 18.72 -23.82 17.56
CA LEU A 49 17.61 -23.65 18.50
C LEU A 49 17.21 -22.18 18.67
N ALA A 50 18.16 -21.25 18.68
CA ALA A 50 17.85 -19.83 18.80
C ALA A 50 17.03 -19.31 17.61
N TYR A 51 17.17 -19.91 16.42
CA TYR A 51 16.35 -19.65 15.24
C TYR A 51 15.00 -20.38 15.22
N GLY A 52 14.62 -21.06 16.32
CA GLY A 52 13.32 -21.71 16.44
C GLY A 52 13.25 -23.14 15.89
N VAL A 53 14.39 -23.74 15.51
CA VAL A 53 14.44 -25.15 15.08
C VAL A 53 14.06 -26.07 16.24
N PRO A 54 13.02 -26.92 16.13
CA PRO A 54 12.65 -27.85 17.19
C PRO A 54 13.79 -28.79 17.55
N GLN A 55 13.94 -29.08 18.84
CA GLN A 55 15.02 -29.92 19.37
C GLN A 55 15.08 -31.31 18.69
N GLU A 56 13.92 -31.88 18.40
CA GLU A 56 13.77 -33.19 17.76
C GLU A 56 14.21 -33.22 16.29
N TRP A 57 14.29 -32.06 15.62
CA TRP A 57 14.69 -31.92 14.22
C TRP A 57 16.14 -31.45 14.04
N LEU A 58 16.86 -31.13 15.12
CA LEU A 58 18.24 -30.60 15.05
C LEU A 58 19.24 -31.54 14.38
N ALA A 59 19.08 -32.85 14.58
CA ALA A 59 19.98 -33.84 13.99
C ALA A 59 19.83 -33.88 12.46
N ASP A 60 18.59 -33.82 11.99
CA ASP A 60 18.24 -33.83 10.57
C ASP A 60 18.69 -32.52 9.89
N VAL A 61 18.47 -31.37 10.55
CA VAL A 61 18.96 -30.06 10.10
C VAL A 61 20.49 -30.05 9.97
N LYS A 62 21.22 -30.64 10.93
CA LYS A 62 22.69 -30.72 10.85
C LYS A 62 23.19 -31.69 9.77
N ALA A 63 22.37 -32.65 9.37
CA ALA A 63 22.68 -33.60 8.31
C ALA A 63 22.26 -33.09 6.93
N ALA A 64 21.45 -32.03 6.85
CA ALA A 64 20.89 -31.51 5.61
C ALA A 64 21.96 -30.95 4.65
N ASP A 65 21.77 -31.29 3.39
CA ASP A 65 22.50 -30.81 2.22
C ASP A 65 21.57 -30.01 1.28
N GLU A 66 22.09 -29.58 0.13
CA GLU A 66 21.32 -28.77 -0.84
C GLU A 66 20.07 -29.47 -1.38
N ASP A 67 20.04 -30.80 -1.42
CA ASP A 67 18.91 -31.55 -1.98
C ASP A 67 17.83 -31.80 -0.92
N SER A 68 18.24 -32.03 0.34
CA SER A 68 17.34 -32.38 1.44
C SER A 68 16.78 -31.17 2.20
N LEU A 69 17.35 -29.98 2.04
CA LEU A 69 16.91 -28.78 2.77
C LEU A 69 15.46 -28.37 2.45
N LEU A 70 15.04 -28.43 1.19
CA LEU A 70 13.68 -28.02 0.81
C LEU A 70 12.64 -28.99 1.35
N GLU A 71 12.91 -30.30 1.28
CA GLU A 71 12.03 -31.32 1.88
C GLU A 71 11.99 -31.18 3.40
N LEU A 72 13.13 -30.92 4.04
CA LEU A 72 13.20 -30.70 5.48
C LEU A 72 12.42 -29.44 5.91
N ALA A 73 12.45 -28.37 5.12
CA ALA A 73 11.75 -27.12 5.41
C ALA A 73 10.22 -27.30 5.47
N ASP A 74 9.65 -28.22 4.69
CA ASP A 74 8.21 -28.52 4.67
C ASP A 74 7.70 -29.13 5.99
N HIS A 75 8.60 -29.75 6.77
CA HIS A 75 8.29 -30.40 8.04
C HIS A 75 8.61 -29.54 9.27
N LEU A 76 9.23 -28.39 9.07
CA LEU A 76 9.65 -27.49 10.15
C LEU A 76 8.62 -26.37 10.39
N PRO A 77 8.56 -25.80 11.61
CA PRO A 77 7.86 -24.55 11.82
C PRO A 77 8.38 -23.48 10.86
N GLY A 78 7.48 -22.76 10.18
CA GLY A 78 7.82 -21.71 9.22
C GLY A 78 8.95 -20.73 9.60
N GLU A 79 9.10 -20.28 10.85
CA GLU A 79 10.25 -19.41 11.23
C GLU A 79 11.58 -20.16 11.12
N ALA A 80 11.61 -21.43 11.52
CA ALA A 80 12.79 -22.26 11.47
C ALA A 80 13.13 -22.57 10.01
N ALA A 81 12.12 -22.88 9.19
CA ALA A 81 12.29 -23.10 7.76
C ALA A 81 12.86 -21.85 7.06
N GLU A 82 12.27 -20.67 7.29
CA GLU A 82 12.72 -19.40 6.72
C GLU A 82 14.15 -19.05 7.16
N ALA A 83 14.45 -19.20 8.46
CA ALA A 83 15.79 -18.94 8.99
C ALA A 83 16.84 -19.89 8.39
N LEU A 84 16.51 -21.17 8.21
CA LEU A 84 17.44 -22.15 7.60
C LEU A 84 17.68 -21.87 6.11
N LEU A 85 16.65 -21.47 5.37
CA LEU A 85 16.78 -21.08 3.96
C LEU A 85 17.63 -19.81 3.80
N GLU A 86 17.49 -18.84 4.71
CA GLU A 86 18.34 -17.64 4.72
C GLU A 86 19.80 -17.97 5.07
N LEU A 87 20.04 -18.83 6.06
CA LEU A 87 21.40 -19.28 6.42
C LEU A 87 22.07 -20.07 5.29
N ALA A 88 21.30 -20.89 4.56
CA ALA A 88 21.79 -21.68 3.44
C ALA A 88 22.18 -20.84 2.22
N THR A 89 21.51 -19.69 2.03
CA THR A 89 21.80 -18.73 0.95
C THR A 89 22.86 -17.69 1.33
N GLY A 90 23.48 -17.82 2.51
CA GLY A 90 24.57 -16.97 2.99
C GLY A 90 24.12 -15.71 3.74
N GLY A 91 22.82 -15.58 4.04
CA GLY A 91 22.26 -14.52 4.86
C GLY A 91 22.47 -14.76 6.37
N THR A 92 21.98 -13.82 7.18
CA THR A 92 22.01 -13.91 8.64
C THR A 92 20.62 -13.53 9.17
N PRO A 93 19.74 -14.51 9.43
CA PRO A 93 18.37 -14.26 9.85
C PRO A 93 18.33 -13.50 11.18
N ALA A 94 17.30 -12.67 11.33
CA ALA A 94 17.01 -12.02 12.60
C ALA A 94 16.63 -13.08 13.64
N LEU A 95 17.20 -12.98 14.85
CA LEU A 95 16.83 -13.86 15.95
C LEU A 95 15.39 -13.56 16.39
N PRO A 96 14.55 -14.59 16.58
CA PRO A 96 13.24 -14.47 17.20
C PRO A 96 13.29 -13.75 18.55
N GLU A 97 12.27 -12.95 18.87
CA GLU A 97 12.15 -12.31 20.19
C GLU A 97 11.92 -13.36 21.27
N VAL A 98 12.89 -13.58 22.16
CA VAL A 98 12.73 -14.56 23.25
C VAL A 98 11.65 -14.10 24.23
N ALA A 99 10.62 -14.92 24.45
CA ALA A 99 9.57 -14.62 25.42
C ALA A 99 10.15 -14.48 26.85
N ALA A 100 9.69 -13.47 27.59
CA ALA A 100 10.04 -13.29 28.98
C ALA A 100 9.62 -14.52 29.83
N LYS A 101 10.43 -14.91 30.82
CA LYS A 101 10.11 -16.05 31.71
C LYS A 101 8.74 -15.84 32.38
N GLY A 102 7.79 -16.73 32.06
CA GLY A 102 6.42 -16.68 32.58
C GLY A 102 5.40 -15.99 31.67
N ALA A 103 5.81 -15.50 30.49
CA ALA A 103 4.88 -15.01 29.47
C ALA A 103 4.08 -16.17 28.85
N ASP A 104 2.85 -15.87 28.40
CA ASP A 104 1.99 -16.83 27.71
C ASP A 104 2.64 -17.24 26.36
N PRO A 105 2.96 -18.54 26.15
CA PRO A 105 3.59 -19.03 24.93
C PRO A 105 2.80 -18.73 23.65
N PHE A 106 1.48 -18.54 23.76
CA PHE A 106 0.60 -18.21 22.64
C PHE A 106 0.60 -16.71 22.29
N GLN A 107 1.16 -15.84 23.14
CA GLN A 107 1.28 -14.41 22.90
C GLN A 107 2.59 -14.00 22.21
N HIS A 108 3.51 -14.94 22.00
CA HIS A 108 4.74 -14.69 21.25
C HIS A 108 4.42 -14.32 19.78
N PRO A 109 5.09 -13.33 19.14
CA PRO A 109 4.81 -12.94 17.75
C PRO A 109 4.75 -14.11 16.76
N ASP A 110 5.76 -14.99 16.78
CA ASP A 110 5.79 -16.22 15.95
C ASP A 110 4.65 -17.20 16.27
N ALA A 111 4.24 -17.29 17.54
CA ALA A 111 3.10 -18.09 17.94
C ALA A 111 1.78 -17.45 17.51
N GLN A 112 1.63 -16.13 17.54
CA GLN A 112 0.43 -15.41 17.09
C GLN A 112 0.23 -15.50 15.57
N CYS A 113 1.31 -15.67 14.80
CA CYS A 113 1.23 -16.00 13.38
C CYS A 113 0.57 -17.37 13.12
N ARG A 114 0.61 -18.32 14.07
CA ARG A 114 0.10 -19.70 13.91
C ARG A 114 -1.12 -20.02 14.77
N PHE A 115 -1.03 -19.74 16.05
CA PHE A 115 -2.04 -19.98 17.07
C PHE A 115 -2.78 -18.67 17.31
N ARG A 116 -3.99 -18.58 16.78
CA ARG A 116 -4.86 -17.44 17.01
C ARG A 116 -5.49 -17.56 18.40
N VAL A 117 -4.95 -16.84 19.39
CA VAL A 117 -5.72 -16.50 20.59
C VAL A 117 -6.24 -15.09 20.39
N MET A 118 -7.39 -14.98 19.73
CA MET A 118 -8.12 -13.72 19.55
C MET A 118 -9.51 -13.91 20.14
N SER A 119 -9.77 -13.23 21.25
CA SER A 119 -11.08 -13.20 21.93
C SER A 119 -12.22 -12.61 21.08
N ASP A 120 -11.92 -12.11 19.88
CA ASP A 120 -12.85 -11.39 18.98
C ASP A 120 -13.34 -12.23 17.78
N MET A 121 -13.00 -13.52 17.71
CA MET A 121 -13.37 -14.41 16.59
C MET A 121 -14.89 -14.54 16.40
N ASP A 122 -15.69 -14.49 17.46
CA ASP A 122 -17.14 -14.66 17.33
C ASP A 122 -17.82 -13.50 16.59
N GLU A 123 -17.36 -12.25 16.77
CA GLU A 123 -17.88 -11.12 16.00
C GLU A 123 -17.41 -11.16 14.56
N LEU A 124 -16.17 -11.60 14.31
CA LEU A 124 -15.59 -11.68 12.98
C LEU A 124 -16.18 -12.84 12.15
N VAL A 125 -16.40 -14.00 12.76
CA VAL A 125 -17.07 -15.16 12.15
C VAL A 125 -18.53 -14.82 11.86
N ARG A 126 -19.27 -14.21 12.81
CA ARG A 126 -20.64 -13.72 12.55
C ARG A 126 -20.68 -12.68 11.45
N ALA A 127 -19.64 -11.84 11.34
CA ALA A 127 -19.61 -10.86 10.29
C ALA A 127 -19.28 -11.47 8.90
N LEU A 128 -18.47 -12.53 8.85
CA LEU A 128 -18.26 -13.35 7.64
C LEU A 128 -19.52 -14.13 7.22
N GLU A 129 -20.45 -14.36 8.16
CA GLU A 129 -21.78 -14.94 7.90
C GLU A 129 -22.82 -13.90 7.42
N TYR A 130 -22.52 -12.59 7.50
CA TYR A 130 -23.43 -11.58 6.96
C TYR A 130 -23.48 -11.61 5.42
N PRO A 131 -24.60 -11.19 4.81
CA PRO A 131 -24.66 -10.86 3.40
C PRO A 131 -23.48 -9.96 2.98
N TRP A 132 -22.83 -10.28 1.86
CA TRP A 132 -21.58 -9.66 1.39
C TRP A 132 -21.63 -8.12 1.37
N ASP A 133 -22.81 -7.55 1.10
CA ASP A 133 -23.08 -6.11 1.10
C ASP A 133 -22.86 -5.44 2.46
N GLN A 134 -23.10 -6.13 3.59
CA GLN A 134 -22.85 -5.59 4.93
C GLN A 134 -21.38 -5.69 5.33
N TRP A 135 -20.66 -6.70 4.84
CA TRP A 135 -19.21 -6.82 5.07
C TRP A 135 -18.43 -5.65 4.45
N THR A 136 -18.88 -5.11 3.31
CA THR A 136 -18.20 -3.99 2.63
C THR A 136 -18.12 -2.70 3.46
N VAL A 137 -18.97 -2.55 4.49
CA VAL A 137 -19.04 -1.39 5.37
C VAL A 137 -18.78 -1.73 6.84
N PHE A 138 -18.40 -2.97 7.15
CA PHE A 138 -18.17 -3.42 8.52
C PHE A 138 -16.92 -2.77 9.12
N LEU A 139 -17.10 -2.00 10.20
CA LEU A 139 -16.02 -1.40 10.96
C LEU A 139 -15.66 -2.28 12.16
N HIS A 140 -14.42 -2.78 12.17
CA HIS A 140 -13.94 -3.59 13.29
C HIS A 140 -13.81 -2.74 14.57
N PRO A 141 -14.11 -3.27 15.77
CA PRO A 141 -13.99 -2.51 17.03
C PRO A 141 -12.63 -1.83 17.23
N ALA A 142 -11.54 -2.51 16.87
CA ALA A 142 -10.17 -1.94 16.92
C ALA A 142 -9.98 -0.68 16.04
N GLN A 143 -10.79 -0.50 14.99
CA GLN A 143 -10.75 0.66 14.10
C GLN A 143 -11.61 1.82 14.61
N ARG A 144 -12.58 1.57 15.52
CA ARG A 144 -13.51 2.58 16.04
C ARG A 144 -12.78 3.76 16.70
N GLN A 145 -11.72 3.49 17.45
CA GLN A 145 -10.93 4.56 18.07
C GLN A 145 -10.34 5.52 17.02
N LEU A 146 -9.95 5.03 15.84
CA LEU A 146 -9.39 5.88 14.78
C LEU A 146 -10.44 6.79 14.16
N VAL A 147 -11.66 6.27 14.03
CA VAL A 147 -12.85 6.96 13.52
C VAL A 147 -13.35 8.03 14.48
N GLU A 148 -13.38 7.78 15.79
CA GLU A 148 -13.99 8.67 16.78
C GLU A 148 -12.99 9.66 17.40
N ARG A 149 -11.69 9.42 17.24
CA ARG A 149 -10.65 10.25 17.87
C ARG A 149 -10.68 11.70 17.38
N HIS A 150 -10.49 12.62 18.31
CA HIS A 150 -10.26 14.03 17.99
C HIS A 150 -8.80 14.26 17.56
N TYR A 151 -8.59 14.95 16.44
CA TYR A 151 -7.27 15.29 15.91
C TYR A 151 -7.10 16.81 15.79
N ASN A 152 -6.04 17.35 16.38
CA ASN A 152 -5.73 18.79 16.36
C ASN A 152 -5.01 19.23 15.07
N GLY A 153 -5.61 18.94 13.91
CA GLY A 153 -5.07 19.15 12.56
C GLY A 153 -5.09 17.84 11.74
N ALA A 154 -4.34 17.80 10.63
CA ALA A 154 -4.35 16.66 9.71
C ALA A 154 -3.96 15.33 10.37
N ALA A 155 -4.68 14.26 10.04
CA ALA A 155 -4.43 12.90 10.49
C ALA A 155 -4.39 11.92 9.32
N ARG A 156 -3.68 10.80 9.50
CA ARG A 156 -3.56 9.75 8.47
C ARG A 156 -3.83 8.37 9.07
N VAL A 157 -4.60 7.56 8.37
CA VAL A 157 -4.65 6.12 8.57
C VAL A 157 -3.98 5.45 7.38
N SER A 158 -3.06 4.54 7.67
CA SER A 158 -2.38 3.73 6.68
C SER A 158 -2.53 2.26 6.99
N GLY A 159 -2.01 1.40 6.12
CA GLY A 159 -2.11 -0.06 6.27
C GLY A 159 -2.08 -0.74 4.92
N SER A 160 -1.67 -2.00 4.90
CA SER A 160 -1.58 -2.80 3.67
C SER A 160 -2.94 -2.97 2.97
N ALA A 161 -2.93 -3.54 1.77
CA ALA A 161 -4.16 -3.86 1.04
C ALA A 161 -5.11 -4.71 1.91
N GLY A 162 -6.41 -4.41 1.88
CA GLY A 162 -7.39 -5.22 2.61
C GLY A 162 -7.55 -4.90 4.11
N THR A 163 -6.84 -3.92 4.66
CA THR A 163 -6.89 -3.59 6.10
C THR A 163 -8.07 -2.73 6.55
N GLY A 164 -8.96 -2.34 5.63
CA GLY A 164 -10.16 -1.57 5.94
C GLY A 164 -9.99 -0.04 5.94
N LYS A 165 -8.93 0.50 5.33
CA LYS A 165 -8.69 1.97 5.20
C LYS A 165 -9.92 2.73 4.68
N THR A 166 -10.50 2.27 3.57
CA THR A 166 -11.72 2.83 2.98
C THR A 166 -12.91 2.80 3.93
N VAL A 167 -13.05 1.73 4.72
CA VAL A 167 -14.12 1.62 5.73
C VAL A 167 -13.91 2.65 6.84
N VAL A 168 -12.67 2.81 7.32
CA VAL A 168 -12.32 3.84 8.31
C VAL A 168 -12.63 5.24 7.76
N ALA A 169 -12.27 5.54 6.51
CA ALA A 169 -12.59 6.81 5.86
C ALA A 169 -14.12 7.05 5.81
N LEU A 170 -14.89 6.05 5.39
CA LEU A 170 -16.34 6.12 5.29
C LEU A 170 -16.99 6.40 6.64
N HIS A 171 -16.63 5.62 7.66
CA HIS A 171 -17.15 5.78 9.03
C HIS A 171 -16.71 7.10 9.64
N ARG A 172 -15.48 7.58 9.34
CA ARG A 172 -15.01 8.89 9.79
C ARG A 172 -15.86 10.02 9.22
N ALA A 173 -16.21 9.97 7.93
CA ALA A 173 -17.08 10.98 7.32
C ALA A 173 -18.47 11.01 7.98
N VAL A 174 -19.06 9.83 8.23
CA VAL A 174 -20.35 9.69 8.91
C VAL A 174 -20.28 10.14 10.37
N HIS A 175 -19.21 9.83 11.08
CA HIS A 175 -18.99 10.26 12.46
C HIS A 175 -18.90 11.79 12.57
N LEU A 176 -18.14 12.43 11.67
CA LEU A 176 -18.00 13.90 11.66
C LEU A 176 -19.33 14.59 11.33
N ALA A 177 -20.12 14.05 10.39
CA ALA A 177 -21.46 14.55 10.11
C ALA A 177 -22.42 14.36 11.29
N HIS A 178 -22.27 13.32 12.11
CA HIS A 178 -23.09 13.12 13.31
C HIS A 178 -22.74 14.10 14.45
N GLN A 179 -21.45 14.42 14.62
CA GLN A 179 -21.00 15.28 15.72
C GLN A 179 -21.42 16.75 15.54
N ASP A 180 -21.63 17.18 14.30
CA ASP A 180 -21.96 18.54 13.95
C ASP A 180 -23.09 18.53 12.90
N GLU A 181 -24.30 18.91 13.30
CA GLU A 181 -25.50 18.86 12.46
C GLU A 181 -25.46 19.86 11.29
N ASP A 182 -24.71 20.95 11.44
CA ASP A 182 -24.59 22.00 10.41
C ASP A 182 -23.38 21.79 9.49
N ALA A 183 -22.47 20.87 9.85
CA ALA A 183 -21.25 20.64 9.10
C ALA A 183 -21.48 20.06 7.69
N ARG A 184 -20.71 20.56 6.74
CA ARG A 184 -20.53 20.00 5.40
C ARG A 184 -19.29 19.12 5.36
N VAL A 185 -19.48 17.85 5.02
CA VAL A 185 -18.40 16.86 4.94
C VAL A 185 -18.12 16.53 3.48
N LEU A 186 -16.85 16.53 3.08
CA LEU A 186 -16.40 15.97 1.82
C LEU A 186 -15.77 14.59 2.06
N LEU A 187 -16.29 13.56 1.41
CA LEU A 187 -15.64 12.27 1.26
C LEU A 187 -15.11 12.15 -0.18
N SER A 188 -13.79 12.26 -0.35
CA SER A 188 -13.15 12.33 -1.65
C SER A 188 -12.23 11.14 -1.92
N THR A 189 -11.86 10.96 -3.18
CA THR A 189 -10.86 9.99 -3.66
C THR A 189 -10.27 10.50 -4.99
N PHE A 190 -9.30 9.78 -5.57
CA PHE A 190 -8.61 10.22 -6.78
C PHE A 190 -9.38 9.96 -8.08
N SER A 191 -10.33 9.00 -8.13
CA SER A 191 -11.04 8.63 -9.37
C SER A 191 -12.57 8.58 -9.23
N ASP A 192 -13.28 8.84 -10.33
CA ASP A 192 -14.75 8.80 -10.36
C ASP A 192 -15.32 7.41 -10.08
N THR A 193 -14.64 6.36 -10.56
CA THR A 193 -15.04 4.97 -10.30
C THR A 193 -15.03 4.66 -8.81
N LEU A 194 -13.97 5.05 -8.10
CA LEU A 194 -13.88 4.88 -6.66
C LEU A 194 -14.88 5.78 -5.92
N ALA A 195 -15.11 7.01 -6.38
CA ALA A 195 -16.11 7.90 -5.79
C ALA A 195 -17.53 7.32 -5.89
N ASN A 196 -17.85 6.66 -7.02
CA ASN A 196 -19.12 5.95 -7.19
C ASN A 196 -19.23 4.75 -6.24
N ALA A 197 -18.15 3.97 -6.07
CA ALA A 197 -18.11 2.87 -5.12
C ALA A 197 -18.28 3.36 -3.67
N LEU A 198 -17.57 4.44 -3.28
CA LEU A 198 -17.71 5.10 -1.98
C LEU A 198 -19.14 5.57 -1.74
N ARG A 199 -19.80 6.13 -2.75
CA ARG A 199 -21.20 6.58 -2.64
C ARG A 199 -22.15 5.41 -2.39
N GLY A 200 -21.96 4.29 -3.08
CA GLY A 200 -22.73 3.06 -2.85
C GLY A 200 -22.53 2.52 -1.43
N ASN A 201 -21.29 2.51 -0.94
CA ASN A 201 -20.97 2.09 0.42
C ASN A 201 -21.52 3.07 1.46
N LEU A 202 -21.49 4.37 1.20
CA LEU A 202 -22.09 5.38 2.07
C LEU A 202 -23.59 5.12 2.22
N TYR A 203 -24.32 4.95 1.12
CA TYR A 203 -25.76 4.68 1.16
C TYR A 203 -26.10 3.41 1.95
N ARG A 204 -25.27 2.36 1.83
CA ARG A 204 -25.39 1.16 2.65
C ARG A 204 -25.17 1.44 4.13
N LEU A 205 -24.18 2.27 4.47
CA LEU A 205 -23.87 2.60 5.86
C LEU A 205 -24.95 3.49 6.52
N ILE A 206 -25.51 4.46 5.79
CA ILE A 206 -26.47 5.44 6.34
C ILE A 206 -27.94 5.10 6.04
N TRP A 207 -28.25 3.86 5.66
CA TRP A 207 -29.59 3.46 5.21
C TRP A 207 -30.70 3.79 6.22
N ASN A 208 -30.40 3.75 7.51
CA ASN A 208 -31.30 4.08 8.63
C ASN A 208 -31.26 5.57 9.03
N THR A 209 -30.33 6.35 8.50
CA THR A 209 -30.15 7.79 8.77
C THR A 209 -29.90 8.58 7.47
N PRO A 210 -30.84 8.57 6.51
CA PRO A 210 -30.62 9.09 5.16
C PRO A 210 -30.32 10.60 5.10
N LYS A 211 -30.79 11.38 6.09
CA LYS A 211 -30.53 12.83 6.19
C LYS A 211 -29.03 13.18 6.25
N LEU A 212 -28.18 12.25 6.68
CA LEU A 212 -26.73 12.46 6.67
C LEU A 212 -26.17 12.56 5.26
N GLY A 213 -26.77 11.85 4.30
CA GLY A 213 -26.33 11.82 2.91
C GLY A 213 -26.47 13.19 2.23
N GLU A 214 -27.36 14.05 2.71
CA GLU A 214 -27.51 15.42 2.19
C GLU A 214 -26.34 16.34 2.58
N ARG A 215 -25.60 15.97 3.63
CA ARG A 215 -24.48 16.76 4.20
C ARG A 215 -23.09 16.21 3.85
N ILE A 216 -23.04 14.97 3.37
CA ILE A 216 -21.80 14.29 2.94
C ILE A 216 -21.74 14.30 1.42
N ASP A 217 -20.89 15.17 0.86
CA ASP A 217 -20.58 15.17 -0.56
C ASP A 217 -19.56 14.08 -0.89
N VAL A 218 -19.88 13.19 -1.83
CA VAL A 218 -18.96 12.18 -2.35
C VAL A 218 -18.57 12.51 -3.79
N ALA A 219 -17.29 12.77 -4.04
CA ALA A 219 -16.78 13.14 -5.37
C ALA A 219 -15.31 12.75 -5.55
N ALA A 220 -14.87 12.55 -6.79
CA ALA A 220 -13.44 12.52 -7.09
C ALA A 220 -12.85 13.93 -6.97
N MET A 221 -11.55 14.02 -6.65
CA MET A 221 -10.86 15.31 -6.51
C MET A 221 -11.00 16.18 -7.75
N ASP A 222 -10.79 15.63 -8.95
CA ASP A 222 -10.88 16.40 -10.20
C ASP A 222 -12.29 16.88 -10.51
N ALA A 223 -13.30 16.02 -10.31
CA ALA A 223 -14.70 16.39 -10.46
C ALA A 223 -15.09 17.51 -9.49
N LEU A 224 -14.61 17.45 -8.24
CA LEU A 224 -14.78 18.51 -7.26
C LEU A 224 -14.09 19.80 -7.70
N GLY A 225 -12.84 19.71 -8.17
CA GLY A 225 -12.06 20.84 -8.65
C GLY A 225 -12.77 21.55 -9.80
N ILE A 226 -13.25 20.81 -10.80
CA ILE A 226 -14.00 21.36 -11.94
C ILE A 226 -15.26 22.08 -11.46
N ARG A 227 -16.03 21.47 -10.55
CA ARG A 227 -17.25 22.06 -9.99
C ARG A 227 -16.98 23.38 -9.26
N LEU A 228 -15.96 23.42 -8.41
CA LEU A 228 -15.59 24.61 -7.66
C LEU A 228 -15.00 25.70 -8.56
N TYR A 229 -14.16 25.32 -9.52
CA TYR A 229 -13.57 26.25 -10.48
C TYR A 229 -14.65 26.88 -11.35
N ALA A 230 -15.59 26.09 -11.85
CA ALA A 230 -16.72 26.59 -12.63
C ALA A 230 -17.57 27.61 -11.86
N ALA A 231 -17.77 27.40 -10.55
CA ALA A 231 -18.52 28.31 -9.69
C ALA A 231 -17.78 29.63 -9.40
N GLU A 232 -16.44 29.61 -9.33
CA GLU A 232 -15.64 30.78 -8.96
C GLU A 232 -15.13 31.59 -10.16
N PHE A 233 -14.72 30.90 -11.23
CA PHE A 233 -14.02 31.49 -12.37
C PHE A 233 -14.71 31.23 -13.73
N GLY A 234 -15.77 30.45 -13.75
CA GLY A 234 -16.43 30.00 -14.99
C GLY A 234 -15.86 28.68 -15.52
N LYS A 235 -16.50 28.13 -16.57
CA LYS A 235 -16.20 26.78 -17.08
C LYS A 235 -14.73 26.67 -17.53
N PRO A 236 -13.94 25.73 -16.97
CA PRO A 236 -12.55 25.56 -17.38
C PRO A 236 -12.46 24.98 -18.80
N VAL A 237 -11.45 25.41 -19.56
CA VAL A 237 -11.04 24.79 -20.82
C VAL A 237 -9.66 24.18 -20.60
N PHE A 238 -9.59 22.85 -20.62
CA PHE A 238 -8.34 22.14 -20.37
C PHE A 238 -7.51 21.98 -21.64
N ALA A 239 -6.19 22.11 -21.50
CA ALA A 239 -5.26 21.64 -22.51
C ALA A 239 -5.10 20.12 -22.41
N SER A 240 -5.15 19.41 -23.54
CA SER A 240 -4.92 17.96 -23.55
C SER A 240 -3.42 17.64 -23.46
N CYS A 241 -3.09 16.41 -23.07
CA CYS A 241 -1.70 15.93 -23.06
C CYS A 241 -1.06 16.04 -24.46
N ASP A 242 -1.79 15.66 -25.52
CA ASP A 242 -1.31 15.78 -26.91
C ASP A 242 -1.06 17.22 -27.34
N GLU A 243 -1.94 18.15 -26.94
CA GLU A 243 -1.76 19.58 -27.21
C GLU A 243 -0.51 20.11 -26.51
N ILE A 244 -0.33 19.78 -25.22
CA ILE A 244 0.86 20.17 -24.45
C ILE A 244 2.13 19.59 -25.08
N SER A 245 2.14 18.30 -25.43
CA SER A 245 3.27 17.65 -26.09
C SER A 245 3.62 18.35 -27.41
N THR A 246 2.62 18.67 -28.23
CA THR A 246 2.82 19.38 -29.50
C THR A 246 3.40 20.78 -29.28
N LEU A 247 2.91 21.52 -28.28
CA LEU A 247 3.42 22.85 -27.96
C LEU A 247 4.86 22.78 -27.43
N LEU A 248 5.19 21.79 -26.59
CA LEU A 248 6.54 21.56 -26.08
C LEU A 248 7.52 21.25 -27.21
N GLU A 249 7.18 20.36 -28.13
CA GLU A 249 8.01 20.03 -29.30
C GLU A 249 8.21 21.25 -30.20
N ALA A 250 7.12 21.96 -30.53
CA ALA A 250 7.18 23.16 -31.36
C ALA A 250 8.03 24.27 -30.72
N ALA A 251 7.93 24.48 -29.41
CA ALA A 251 8.74 25.46 -28.69
C ALA A 251 10.21 25.01 -28.57
N ALA A 252 10.48 23.72 -28.42
CA ALA A 252 11.84 23.17 -28.35
C ALA A 252 12.64 23.38 -29.65
N THR A 253 11.99 23.28 -30.82
CA THR A 253 12.66 23.55 -32.11
C THR A 253 13.16 24.98 -32.28
N GLN A 254 12.68 25.91 -31.46
CA GLN A 254 13.02 27.33 -31.53
C GLN A 254 14.10 27.74 -30.53
N VAL A 255 14.59 26.79 -29.72
CA VAL A 255 15.63 27.04 -28.71
C VAL A 255 16.94 26.37 -29.16
N ASP A 256 17.87 27.19 -29.65
CA ASP A 256 19.17 26.72 -30.11
C ASP A 256 19.97 26.05 -28.97
N GLY A 257 20.54 24.87 -29.27
CA GLY A 257 21.39 24.13 -28.33
C GLY A 257 20.66 23.27 -27.30
N LEU A 258 19.32 23.22 -27.33
CA LEU A 258 18.54 22.31 -26.49
C LEU A 258 18.68 20.87 -26.98
N LYS A 259 19.20 19.99 -26.12
CA LYS A 259 19.25 18.54 -26.37
C LYS A 259 18.20 17.86 -25.50
N ALA A 260 17.02 17.65 -26.07
CA ALA A 260 15.89 17.08 -25.35
C ALA A 260 15.16 16.04 -26.21
N SER A 261 14.78 14.91 -25.62
CA SER A 261 13.77 14.03 -26.20
C SER A 261 12.38 14.56 -25.86
N ALA A 262 11.40 14.35 -26.74
CA ALA A 262 10.00 14.72 -26.49
C ALA A 262 9.48 14.11 -25.18
N ALA A 263 9.78 12.83 -24.95
CA ALA A 263 9.42 12.13 -23.72
C ALA A 263 10.01 12.78 -22.45
N PHE A 264 11.26 13.27 -22.53
CA PHE A 264 11.87 13.97 -21.40
C PHE A 264 11.22 15.34 -21.16
N LEU A 265 10.98 16.13 -22.23
CA LEU A 265 10.30 17.43 -22.14
C LEU A 265 8.94 17.30 -21.49
N LEU A 266 8.12 16.35 -21.96
CA LEU A 266 6.80 16.10 -21.42
C LEU A 266 6.87 15.68 -19.95
N SER A 267 7.74 14.72 -19.61
CA SER A 267 7.87 14.29 -18.21
C SER A 267 8.36 15.41 -17.28
N GLU A 268 9.30 16.26 -17.73
CA GLU A 268 9.81 17.37 -16.93
C GLU A 268 8.74 18.46 -16.78
N TRP A 269 7.95 18.70 -17.83
CA TRP A 269 6.77 19.56 -17.74
C TRP A 269 5.77 19.03 -16.71
N GLU A 270 5.33 17.77 -16.86
CA GLU A 270 4.31 17.17 -16.01
C GLU A 270 4.76 17.07 -14.55
N ASP A 271 5.91 16.46 -14.27
CA ASP A 271 6.33 16.12 -12.90
C ASP A 271 6.97 17.30 -12.14
N VAL A 272 7.49 18.32 -12.84
CA VAL A 272 8.22 19.43 -12.21
C VAL A 272 7.52 20.75 -12.45
N VAL A 273 7.30 21.16 -13.70
CA VAL A 273 6.83 22.51 -14.01
C VAL A 273 5.36 22.69 -13.67
N ASP A 274 4.49 21.86 -14.25
CA ASP A 274 3.04 21.94 -14.08
C ASP A 274 2.62 21.40 -12.71
N THR A 275 3.12 20.24 -12.28
CA THR A 275 2.80 19.69 -10.95
C THR A 275 3.09 20.69 -9.81
N TRP A 276 4.19 21.44 -9.86
CA TRP A 276 4.53 22.42 -8.82
C TRP A 276 4.07 23.85 -9.13
N GLN A 277 3.50 24.07 -10.32
CA GLN A 277 3.09 25.38 -10.84
C GLN A 277 4.25 26.39 -10.76
N VAL A 278 5.36 26.02 -11.41
CA VAL A 278 6.60 26.80 -11.41
C VAL A 278 6.47 28.00 -12.35
N GLU A 279 6.45 29.22 -11.83
CA GLU A 279 6.20 30.45 -12.62
C GLU A 279 7.45 31.24 -13.01
N SER A 280 8.64 30.85 -12.53
CA SER A 280 9.88 31.61 -12.74
C SER A 280 11.09 30.73 -12.97
N TRP A 281 12.11 31.33 -13.61
CA TRP A 281 13.40 30.69 -13.84
C TRP A 281 14.03 30.27 -12.51
N GLU A 282 14.00 31.15 -11.51
CA GLU A 282 14.58 30.90 -10.19
C GLU A 282 13.90 29.71 -9.52
N ALA A 283 12.57 29.63 -9.58
CA ALA A 283 11.82 28.52 -9.02
C ALA A 283 12.12 27.19 -9.76
N TYR A 284 12.29 27.21 -11.08
CA TYR A 284 12.66 26.02 -11.85
C TYR A 284 14.13 25.58 -11.61
N ARG A 285 15.05 26.55 -11.52
CA ARG A 285 16.46 26.30 -11.19
C ARG A 285 16.58 25.59 -9.84
N ASP A 286 15.81 26.03 -8.86
CA ASP A 286 15.89 25.53 -7.48
C ASP A 286 14.95 24.34 -7.22
N ALA A 287 14.13 23.95 -8.21
CA ALA A 287 13.20 22.83 -8.11
C ALA A 287 13.93 21.49 -7.84
N LYS A 288 13.40 20.75 -6.87
CA LYS A 288 13.86 19.41 -6.51
C LYS A 288 13.29 18.40 -7.51
N ARG A 289 14.18 17.64 -8.16
CA ARG A 289 13.84 16.62 -9.17
C ARG A 289 13.86 15.23 -8.53
N LEU A 290 12.97 15.00 -7.56
CA LEU A 290 12.89 13.75 -6.80
C LEU A 290 12.63 12.56 -7.74
N GLY A 291 13.28 11.42 -7.50
CA GLY A 291 13.12 10.20 -8.30
C GLY A 291 13.81 10.22 -9.68
N ARG A 292 14.37 11.35 -10.12
CA ARG A 292 15.09 11.43 -11.41
C ARG A 292 16.53 10.94 -11.26
N LYS A 293 16.90 9.93 -12.07
CA LYS A 293 18.26 9.35 -12.10
C LYS A 293 19.27 10.24 -12.84
N THR A 294 18.81 11.10 -13.75
CA THR A 294 19.68 11.93 -14.60
C THR A 294 19.85 13.34 -14.06
N ARG A 295 21.10 13.75 -13.81
CA ARG A 295 21.43 15.13 -13.45
C ARG A 295 21.23 16.04 -14.66
N LEU A 296 20.48 17.13 -14.47
CA LEU A 296 20.28 18.17 -15.49
C LEU A 296 21.10 19.42 -15.12
N PRO A 297 22.16 19.75 -15.87
CA PRO A 297 23.00 20.93 -15.62
C PRO A 297 22.20 22.24 -15.72
N GLU A 298 22.59 23.26 -14.97
CA GLU A 298 21.90 24.56 -14.93
C GLU A 298 21.82 25.23 -16.31
N ALA A 299 22.90 25.18 -17.10
CA ALA A 299 22.90 25.71 -18.46
C ALA A 299 21.84 25.04 -19.35
N GLN A 300 21.62 23.73 -19.19
CA GLN A 300 20.54 23.04 -19.90
C GLN A 300 19.18 23.42 -19.31
N ARG A 301 19.04 23.50 -17.97
CA ARG A 301 17.79 23.96 -17.33
C ARG A 301 17.35 25.32 -17.89
N ALA A 302 18.28 26.25 -18.12
CA ALA A 302 17.95 27.56 -18.67
C ALA A 302 17.29 27.45 -20.06
N LEU A 303 17.77 26.53 -20.92
CA LEU A 303 17.17 26.26 -22.21
C LEU A 303 15.79 25.59 -22.09
N TYR A 304 15.65 24.61 -21.20
CA TYR A 304 14.33 24.00 -20.91
C TYR A 304 13.31 25.03 -20.41
N TRP A 305 13.73 25.95 -19.54
CA TRP A 305 12.85 26.99 -19.02
C TRP A 305 12.33 27.93 -20.12
N GLN A 306 13.15 28.26 -21.12
CA GLN A 306 12.70 29.06 -22.27
C GLN A 306 11.54 28.38 -23.00
N VAL A 307 11.62 27.05 -23.18
CA VAL A 307 10.53 26.25 -23.78
C VAL A 307 9.29 26.31 -22.88
N PHE A 308 9.43 26.02 -21.60
CA PHE A 308 8.29 25.95 -20.67
C PHE A 308 7.59 27.31 -20.49
N ALA A 309 8.35 28.39 -20.33
CA ALA A 309 7.81 29.74 -20.23
C ALA A 309 6.99 30.11 -21.48
N LYS A 310 7.48 29.72 -22.67
CA LYS A 310 6.75 29.93 -23.92
C LYS A 310 5.46 29.13 -24.00
N VAL A 311 5.48 27.85 -23.63
CA VAL A 311 4.26 27.01 -23.61
C VAL A 311 3.24 27.56 -22.62
N LYS A 312 3.67 27.99 -21.43
CA LYS A 312 2.79 28.66 -20.45
C LYS A 312 2.13 29.92 -21.03
N GLU A 313 2.90 30.75 -21.72
CA GLU A 313 2.36 31.95 -22.37
C GLU A 313 1.34 31.59 -23.46
N GLN A 314 1.62 30.57 -24.27
CA GLN A 314 0.70 30.09 -25.31
C GLN A 314 -0.61 29.54 -24.72
N LEU A 315 -0.54 28.76 -23.64
CA LEU A 315 -1.72 28.27 -22.93
C LEU A 315 -2.57 29.42 -22.40
N LYS A 316 -1.92 30.41 -21.78
CA LYS A 316 -2.58 31.63 -21.28
C LYS A 316 -3.26 32.43 -22.39
N GLN A 317 -2.59 32.63 -23.53
CA GLN A 317 -3.15 33.32 -24.69
C GLN A 317 -4.35 32.56 -25.29
N ALA A 318 -4.31 31.22 -25.26
CA ALA A 318 -5.41 30.37 -25.69
C ALA A 318 -6.55 30.27 -24.66
N GLY A 319 -6.40 30.85 -23.47
CA GLY A 319 -7.38 30.74 -22.38
C GLY A 319 -7.53 29.32 -21.83
N LYS A 320 -6.52 28.47 -22.02
CA LYS A 320 -6.51 27.08 -21.56
C LYS A 320 -5.70 26.95 -20.27
N ILE A 321 -6.10 26.00 -19.43
CA ILE A 321 -5.44 25.68 -18.16
C ILE A 321 -5.14 24.19 -18.05
N THR A 322 -4.27 23.82 -17.12
CA THR A 322 -4.08 22.43 -16.70
C THR A 322 -4.90 22.12 -15.45
N ALA A 323 -5.05 20.83 -15.10
CA ALA A 323 -5.66 20.44 -13.84
C ALA A 323 -4.87 20.95 -12.63
N ALA A 324 -3.54 20.96 -12.71
CA ALA A 324 -2.69 21.51 -11.65
C ALA A 324 -2.92 23.02 -11.46
N GLU A 325 -2.99 23.79 -12.55
CA GLU A 325 -3.29 25.23 -12.50
C GLU A 325 -4.68 25.51 -11.92
N MET A 326 -5.67 24.68 -12.27
CA MET A 326 -7.02 24.76 -11.68
C MET A 326 -6.98 24.68 -10.15
N PHE A 327 -6.30 23.67 -9.59
CA PHE A 327 -6.20 23.53 -8.14
C PHE A 327 -5.35 24.61 -7.49
N ALA A 328 -4.30 25.11 -8.15
CA ALA A 328 -3.51 26.22 -7.64
C ALA A 328 -4.35 27.50 -7.51
N LYS A 329 -5.13 27.85 -8.54
CA LYS A 329 -6.07 28.99 -8.48
C LYS A 329 -7.13 28.82 -7.40
N LEU A 330 -7.68 27.61 -7.25
CA LEU A 330 -8.63 27.29 -6.19
C LEU A 330 -8.01 27.42 -4.79
N ALA A 331 -6.76 26.98 -4.61
CA ALA A 331 -6.04 27.08 -3.35
C ALA A 331 -5.83 28.55 -2.92
N GLU A 332 -5.70 29.47 -3.88
CA GLU A 332 -5.59 30.91 -3.61
C GLU A 332 -6.93 31.61 -3.34
N ALA A 333 -8.01 31.15 -3.98
CA ALA A 333 -9.32 31.81 -3.90
C ALA A 333 -10.20 31.29 -2.77
N MET A 334 -10.29 29.97 -2.59
CA MET A 334 -11.23 29.35 -1.65
C MET A 334 -11.02 29.76 -0.18
N PRO A 335 -9.78 29.93 0.34
CA PRO A 335 -9.59 30.37 1.73
C PRO A 335 -10.08 31.80 2.00
N LYS A 336 -10.29 32.63 0.96
CA LYS A 336 -10.78 34.01 1.11
C LYS A 336 -12.29 34.08 1.33
N ARG A 337 -13.01 32.96 1.19
CA ARG A 337 -14.46 32.92 1.44
C ARG A 337 -14.75 33.08 2.92
N LYS A 338 -15.85 33.78 3.23
CA LYS A 338 -16.29 34.00 4.62
C LYS A 338 -16.64 32.70 5.34
N HIS A 339 -17.17 31.73 4.60
CA HIS A 339 -17.53 30.41 5.10
C HIS A 339 -16.79 29.34 4.30
N PRO A 340 -16.23 28.31 4.97
CA PRO A 340 -15.59 27.21 4.28
C PRO A 340 -16.62 26.44 3.45
N VAL A 341 -16.20 25.90 2.30
CA VAL A 341 -17.06 25.06 1.47
C VAL A 341 -17.32 23.71 2.16
N PHE A 342 -16.33 23.22 2.90
CA PHE A 342 -16.40 22.01 3.70
C PHE A 342 -15.77 22.24 5.07
N ASP A 343 -16.47 21.81 6.10
CA ASP A 343 -15.99 21.84 7.47
C ASP A 343 -14.98 20.73 7.69
N TYR A 344 -15.25 19.55 7.15
CA TYR A 344 -14.42 18.37 7.26
C TYR A 344 -14.18 17.71 5.91
N ILE A 345 -12.96 17.25 5.68
CA ILE A 345 -12.56 16.57 4.46
C ILE A 345 -11.89 15.24 4.83
N VAL A 346 -12.44 14.17 4.28
CA VAL A 346 -11.92 12.81 4.38
C VAL A 346 -11.52 12.38 2.98
N LEU A 347 -10.25 12.02 2.79
CA LEU A 347 -9.71 11.59 1.51
C LEU A 347 -9.29 10.13 1.58
N ASP A 348 -9.91 9.28 0.76
CA ASP A 348 -9.49 7.91 0.52
C ASP A 348 -8.50 7.82 -0.65
N GLU A 349 -7.68 6.77 -0.65
CA GLU A 349 -6.57 6.58 -1.61
C GLU A 349 -5.64 7.81 -1.70
N ALA A 350 -5.31 8.38 -0.55
CA ALA A 350 -4.54 9.61 -0.45
C ALA A 350 -3.08 9.49 -0.95
N GLN A 351 -2.58 8.29 -1.22
CA GLN A 351 -1.27 8.11 -1.83
C GLN A 351 -1.20 8.56 -3.30
N ASP A 352 -2.34 8.62 -4.00
CA ASP A 352 -2.42 8.91 -5.44
C ASP A 352 -2.93 10.32 -5.77
N ILE A 353 -3.06 11.20 -4.77
CA ILE A 353 -3.35 12.61 -5.02
C ILE A 353 -2.11 13.41 -5.45
N GLY A 354 -2.33 14.38 -6.33
CA GLY A 354 -1.29 15.26 -6.84
C GLY A 354 -0.90 16.40 -5.90
N VAL A 355 0.21 17.07 -6.21
CA VAL A 355 0.77 18.19 -5.42
C VAL A 355 -0.22 19.34 -5.25
N GLN A 356 -0.85 19.81 -6.34
CA GLN A 356 -1.78 20.95 -6.25
C GLN A 356 -3.10 20.55 -5.59
N GLN A 357 -3.54 19.30 -5.72
CA GLN A 357 -4.69 18.78 -4.98
C GLN A 357 -4.42 18.82 -3.46
N LEU A 358 -3.25 18.35 -2.99
CA LEU A 358 -2.92 18.42 -1.57
C LEU A 358 -2.79 19.88 -1.10
N ARG A 359 -2.14 20.74 -1.88
CA ARG A 359 -2.01 22.19 -1.57
C ARG A 359 -3.38 22.85 -1.43
N PHE A 360 -4.30 22.53 -2.33
CA PHE A 360 -5.68 22.99 -2.27
C PHE A 360 -6.38 22.52 -0.99
N LEU A 361 -6.29 21.23 -0.65
CA LEU A 361 -6.85 20.67 0.58
C LEU A 361 -6.29 21.34 1.84
N ALA A 362 -4.98 21.55 1.90
CA ALA A 362 -4.31 22.24 3.00
C ALA A 362 -4.82 23.69 3.15
N ALA A 363 -4.97 24.40 2.03
CA ALA A 363 -5.42 25.79 2.02
C ALA A 363 -6.85 25.94 2.54
N ILE A 364 -7.79 25.08 2.11
CA ILE A 364 -9.20 25.16 2.54
C ILE A 364 -9.45 24.63 3.96
N ALA A 365 -8.64 23.68 4.41
CA ALA A 365 -8.72 23.16 5.77
C ALA A 365 -8.15 24.16 6.79
N GLY A 366 -7.02 24.79 6.45
CA GLY A 366 -6.25 25.59 7.39
C GLY A 366 -5.80 24.75 8.60
N ASN A 367 -5.69 25.38 9.78
CA ASN A 367 -5.27 24.72 11.02
C ASN A 367 -6.42 24.20 11.88
N ARG A 368 -7.62 24.02 11.28
CA ARG A 368 -8.82 23.60 12.00
C ARG A 368 -8.68 22.15 12.48
N ALA A 369 -9.19 21.87 13.68
CA ALA A 369 -9.23 20.51 14.20
C ALA A 369 -10.14 19.63 13.32
N ASN A 370 -9.78 18.36 13.15
CA ASN A 370 -10.49 17.36 12.34
C ASN A 370 -10.71 17.70 10.86
N ALA A 371 -10.22 18.83 10.36
CA ALA A 371 -10.54 19.31 9.01
C ALA A 371 -9.98 18.43 7.89
N LEU A 372 -8.88 17.71 8.12
CA LEU A 372 -8.28 16.78 7.17
C LEU A 372 -8.04 15.41 7.79
N PHE A 373 -8.58 14.39 7.15
CA PHE A 373 -8.30 13.00 7.44
C PHE A 373 -7.95 12.25 6.16
N PHE A 374 -6.80 11.58 6.15
CA PHE A 374 -6.29 10.86 4.99
C PHE A 374 -6.32 9.36 5.25
N ALA A 375 -6.79 8.58 4.29
CA ALA A 375 -6.65 7.13 4.26
C ALA A 375 -5.85 6.75 3.01
N GLY A 376 -4.77 5.99 3.17
CA GLY A 376 -3.92 5.60 2.04
C GLY A 376 -2.80 4.63 2.40
N ASP A 377 -2.14 4.04 1.42
CA ASP A 377 -1.01 3.12 1.59
C ASP A 377 0.17 3.58 0.72
N LEU A 378 1.28 3.97 1.35
CA LEU A 378 2.43 4.48 0.60
C LEU A 378 3.02 3.46 -0.38
N GLY A 379 2.90 2.17 -0.10
CA GLY A 379 3.37 1.12 -1.01
C GLY A 379 2.35 0.69 -2.06
N GLN A 380 1.21 1.37 -2.17
CA GLN A 380 0.27 1.25 -3.30
C GLN A 380 0.28 2.47 -4.22
N ARG A 381 1.19 3.43 -4.02
CA ARG A 381 1.31 4.60 -4.90
C ARG A 381 1.83 4.18 -6.28
N ILE A 382 1.01 4.35 -7.31
CA ILE A 382 1.34 3.98 -8.69
C ILE A 382 1.11 5.10 -9.71
N PHE A 383 0.36 6.15 -9.36
CA PHE A 383 0.03 7.24 -10.29
C PHE A 383 0.84 8.52 -10.07
N GLN A 384 1.46 8.69 -8.91
CA GLN A 384 2.10 9.95 -8.52
C GLN A 384 3.56 9.76 -8.11
N THR A 385 4.38 10.77 -8.41
CA THR A 385 5.74 10.85 -7.88
C THR A 385 5.72 11.22 -6.39
N PRO A 386 6.70 10.77 -5.59
CA PRO A 386 6.77 11.12 -4.18
C PRO A 386 7.05 12.62 -3.97
N PHE A 387 6.28 13.26 -3.08
CA PHE A 387 6.50 14.63 -2.63
C PHE A 387 6.30 14.79 -1.11
N SER A 388 6.79 15.91 -0.57
CA SER A 388 6.64 16.27 0.84
C SER A 388 5.25 16.83 1.09
N TRP A 389 4.49 16.20 1.98
CA TRP A 389 3.18 16.70 2.41
C TRP A 389 3.35 17.87 3.37
N LYS A 390 4.37 17.78 4.23
CA LYS A 390 4.72 18.82 5.20
C LYS A 390 5.04 20.15 4.51
N SER A 391 5.77 20.13 3.39
CA SER A 391 6.09 21.36 2.65
C SER A 391 4.86 22.03 2.03
N LEU A 392 3.77 21.29 1.86
CA LEU A 392 2.48 21.77 1.36
C LEU A 392 1.51 22.14 2.49
N GLY A 393 1.95 22.14 3.74
CA GLY A 393 1.14 22.53 4.90
C GLY A 393 0.40 21.38 5.58
N VAL A 394 0.66 20.13 5.20
CA VAL A 394 0.02 18.94 5.80
C VAL A 394 1.03 18.18 6.64
N ASP A 395 0.97 18.36 7.96
CA ASP A 395 1.82 17.63 8.91
C ASP A 395 1.01 16.55 9.66
N VAL A 396 1.25 15.29 9.34
CA VAL A 396 0.59 14.13 9.96
C VAL A 396 1.42 13.47 11.06
N ARG A 397 2.60 14.00 11.39
CA ARG A 397 3.50 13.41 12.39
C ARG A 397 2.81 13.33 13.76
N GLY A 398 2.96 12.18 14.42
CA GLY A 398 2.27 11.87 15.68
C GLY A 398 0.76 11.60 15.55
N ARG A 399 0.20 11.73 14.34
CA ARG A 399 -1.23 11.54 14.02
C ARG A 399 -1.45 10.57 12.85
N SER A 400 -0.42 9.80 12.52
CA SER A 400 -0.51 8.67 11.61
C SER A 400 -0.71 7.38 12.39
N ARG A 401 -1.58 6.49 11.93
CA ARG A 401 -1.83 5.17 12.53
C ARG A 401 -1.90 4.10 11.44
N THR A 402 -1.21 2.99 11.65
CA THR A 402 -1.21 1.85 10.72
C THR A 402 -2.23 0.80 11.16
N LEU A 403 -3.04 0.34 10.20
CA LEU A 403 -3.94 -0.78 10.33
C LEU A 403 -3.18 -2.06 10.00
N ASN A 404 -3.20 -3.01 10.94
CA ASN A 404 -2.44 -4.25 10.82
C ASN A 404 -3.32 -5.46 10.53
N ILE A 405 -4.65 -5.37 10.66
CA ILE A 405 -5.53 -6.52 10.44
C ILE A 405 -6.09 -6.46 9.02
N ASN A 406 -5.84 -7.49 8.23
CA ASN A 406 -6.29 -7.63 6.85
C ASN A 406 -7.52 -8.56 6.76
N TYR A 407 -8.61 -8.02 6.22
CA TYR A 407 -9.91 -8.68 6.14
C TYR A 407 -10.24 -9.20 4.73
N ARG A 408 -9.36 -8.98 3.74
CA ARG A 408 -9.63 -9.26 2.31
C ARG A 408 -8.77 -10.38 1.73
N THR A 409 -7.51 -10.48 2.11
CA THR A 409 -6.59 -11.46 1.50
C THR A 409 -6.19 -12.51 2.51
N SER A 410 -6.09 -13.76 2.04
CA SER A 410 -5.59 -14.86 2.88
C SER A 410 -4.17 -14.60 3.34
N HIS A 411 -3.78 -15.30 4.41
CA HIS A 411 -2.41 -15.30 4.90
C HIS A 411 -1.40 -15.65 3.80
N GLN A 412 -1.69 -16.65 2.98
CA GLN A 412 -0.85 -17.15 1.89
C GLN A 412 -0.63 -16.09 0.79
N ILE A 413 -1.71 -15.45 0.32
CA ILE A 413 -1.62 -14.37 -0.67
C ILE A 413 -0.81 -13.20 -0.12
N ARG A 414 -1.05 -12.82 1.14
CA ARG A 414 -0.32 -11.74 1.81
C ARG A 414 1.17 -12.04 1.90
N LEU A 415 1.57 -13.22 2.38
CA LEU A 415 2.98 -13.61 2.49
C LEU A 415 3.69 -13.53 1.13
N GLN A 416 3.03 -14.01 0.07
CA GLN A 416 3.61 -13.93 -1.26
C GLN A 416 3.73 -12.49 -1.77
N ALA A 417 2.75 -11.63 -1.47
CA ALA A 417 2.80 -10.21 -1.82
C ALA A 417 3.88 -9.44 -1.02
N ASP A 418 4.08 -9.77 0.25
CA ASP A 418 5.09 -9.16 1.12
C ASP A 418 6.53 -9.43 0.61
N ARG A 419 6.76 -10.49 -0.18
CA ARG A 419 8.05 -10.74 -0.85
C ARG A 419 8.36 -9.74 -1.98
N LEU A 420 7.36 -9.10 -2.57
CA LEU A 420 7.53 -8.16 -3.69
C LEU A 420 7.85 -6.72 -3.23
N LEU A 421 7.57 -6.41 -1.96
CA LEU A 421 7.66 -5.06 -1.42
C LEU A 421 8.60 -5.05 -0.22
N GLY A 422 9.34 -3.95 -0.04
CA GLY A 422 10.19 -3.80 1.13
C GLY A 422 9.38 -3.85 2.43
N PRO A 423 9.96 -4.34 3.54
CA PRO A 423 9.25 -4.46 4.81
C PRO A 423 8.80 -3.11 5.38
N ASP A 424 9.51 -2.04 5.02
CA ASP A 424 9.23 -0.67 5.41
C ASP A 424 9.22 0.24 4.18
N VAL A 425 8.24 1.15 4.12
CA VAL A 425 8.14 2.18 3.08
C VAL A 425 8.19 3.53 3.75
N SER A 426 9.10 4.40 3.31
CA SER A 426 9.24 5.77 3.84
C SER A 426 8.75 6.80 2.84
N ASP A 427 8.04 7.83 3.32
CA ASP A 427 7.74 9.02 2.51
C ASP A 427 8.88 10.04 2.52
N VAL A 428 8.72 11.11 1.73
CA VAL A 428 9.71 12.21 1.60
C VAL A 428 9.92 12.97 2.91
N ASP A 429 8.94 12.93 3.82
CA ASP A 429 8.99 13.58 5.12
C ASP A 429 9.61 12.69 6.20
N GLY A 430 10.01 11.47 5.86
CA GLY A 430 10.61 10.49 6.76
C GLY A 430 9.60 9.72 7.60
N ASN A 431 8.29 9.77 7.30
CA ASN A 431 7.33 8.90 7.95
C ASN A 431 7.48 7.49 7.40
N VAL A 432 7.68 6.52 8.29
CA VAL A 432 7.87 5.11 7.95
C VAL A 432 6.56 4.37 8.17
N GLU A 433 6.13 3.64 7.14
CA GLU A 433 5.06 2.66 7.21
C GLU A 433 5.67 1.27 7.20
N SER A 434 5.63 0.62 8.37
CA SER A 434 6.03 -0.78 8.47
C SER A 434 4.88 -1.67 8.05
N ARG A 435 5.20 -2.66 7.23
CA ARG A 435 4.29 -3.74 6.83
C ARG A 435 4.42 -4.96 7.73
N LYS A 436 5.47 -4.98 8.56
CA LYS A 436 5.68 -6.00 9.60
C LYS A 436 4.50 -5.99 10.58
N GLY A 437 4.05 -7.19 10.95
CA GLY A 437 2.92 -7.35 11.86
C GLY A 437 1.54 -7.20 11.22
N THR A 438 1.43 -7.10 9.89
CA THR A 438 0.13 -7.30 9.22
C THR A 438 -0.34 -8.74 9.45
N ILE A 439 -1.60 -8.95 9.81
CA ILE A 439 -2.19 -10.27 10.07
C ILE A 439 -3.47 -10.41 9.23
N SER A 440 -3.54 -11.47 8.42
CA SER A 440 -4.75 -11.84 7.70
C SER A 440 -5.70 -12.65 8.58
N VAL A 441 -6.99 -12.29 8.57
CA VAL A 441 -8.01 -12.92 9.42
C VAL A 441 -8.45 -14.31 8.93
N PHE A 442 -7.98 -14.77 7.77
CA PHE A 442 -8.29 -16.11 7.26
C PHE A 442 -7.11 -16.69 6.46
N ASN A 443 -7.11 -18.02 6.32
CA ASN A 443 -6.19 -18.77 5.49
C ASN A 443 -6.89 -19.17 4.18
N GLY A 444 -6.11 -19.40 3.13
CA GLY A 444 -6.57 -19.85 1.83
C GLY A 444 -5.55 -20.79 1.18
N PRO A 445 -5.77 -21.21 -0.07
CA PRO A 445 -4.79 -21.99 -0.81
C PRO A 445 -3.52 -21.17 -1.08
N GLU A 446 -2.40 -21.87 -1.27
CA GLU A 446 -1.16 -21.25 -1.73
C GLU A 446 -1.32 -20.69 -3.15
N PRO A 447 -0.75 -19.50 -3.47
CA PRO A 447 -0.73 -18.98 -4.82
C PRO A 447 0.01 -19.93 -5.77
N ILE A 448 -0.61 -20.25 -6.91
CA ILE A 448 -0.01 -21.07 -7.96
C ILE A 448 0.68 -20.14 -8.97
N ILE A 449 1.97 -20.39 -9.25
CA ILE A 449 2.74 -19.65 -10.26
C ILE A 449 3.05 -20.60 -11.41
N CYS A 450 2.58 -20.26 -12.62
CA CYS A 450 2.80 -21.04 -13.84
C CYS A 450 3.61 -20.22 -14.85
N SER A 451 4.49 -20.89 -15.59
CA SER A 451 5.27 -20.30 -16.69
C SER A 451 4.87 -20.92 -18.02
N TYR A 452 4.74 -20.08 -19.05
CA TYR A 452 4.33 -20.49 -20.40
C TYR A 452 5.36 -20.04 -21.44
N THR A 453 5.41 -20.75 -22.58
CA THR A 453 6.38 -20.49 -23.65
C THR A 453 6.12 -19.19 -24.40
N ASP A 454 4.86 -18.76 -24.47
CA ASP A 454 4.41 -17.55 -25.12
C ASP A 454 3.05 -17.08 -24.56
N ALA A 455 2.65 -15.86 -24.93
CA ALA A 455 1.40 -15.25 -24.49
C ALA A 455 0.14 -16.02 -24.96
N ARG A 456 0.23 -16.78 -26.07
CA ARG A 456 -0.91 -17.55 -26.57
C ARG A 456 -1.16 -18.77 -25.69
N ALA A 457 -0.11 -19.47 -25.30
CA ALA A 457 -0.18 -20.60 -24.37
C ALA A 457 -0.68 -20.15 -22.99
N GLU A 458 -0.21 -19.01 -22.49
CA GLU A 458 -0.71 -18.38 -21.25
C GLU A 458 -2.21 -18.08 -21.33
N ASN A 459 -2.66 -17.38 -22.38
CA ASN A 459 -4.07 -17.06 -22.57
C ASN A 459 -4.97 -18.31 -22.61
N GLN A 460 -4.51 -19.37 -23.28
CA GLN A 460 -5.26 -20.63 -23.33
C GLN A 460 -5.35 -21.28 -21.94
N ALA A 461 -4.26 -21.30 -21.18
CA ALA A 461 -4.25 -21.88 -19.85
C ALA A 461 -5.13 -21.10 -18.86
N VAL A 462 -5.11 -19.75 -18.91
CA VAL A 462 -6.01 -18.90 -18.13
C VAL A 462 -7.47 -19.16 -18.50
N GLY A 463 -7.78 -19.32 -19.79
CA GLY A 463 -9.13 -19.65 -20.25
C GLY A 463 -9.64 -20.98 -19.67
N VAL A 464 -8.83 -22.03 -19.74
CA VAL A 464 -9.17 -23.34 -19.15
C VAL A 464 -9.37 -23.23 -17.63
N TRP A 465 -8.52 -22.48 -16.94
CA TRP A 465 -8.64 -22.27 -15.50
C TRP A 465 -9.93 -21.53 -15.12
N LEU A 466 -10.30 -20.47 -15.86
CA LEU A 466 -11.55 -19.74 -15.64
C LEU A 466 -12.79 -20.64 -15.85
N GLU A 467 -12.79 -21.50 -16.87
CA GLU A 467 -13.85 -22.48 -17.11
C GLU A 467 -13.98 -23.48 -15.96
N GLN A 468 -12.86 -23.95 -15.41
CA GLN A 468 -12.83 -24.83 -14.23
C GLN A 468 -13.40 -24.12 -12.99
N CYS A 469 -13.02 -22.87 -12.75
CA CYS A 469 -13.57 -22.06 -11.65
C CYS A 469 -15.09 -21.87 -11.80
N SER A 470 -15.57 -21.55 -13.01
CA SER A 470 -16.99 -21.39 -13.28
C SER A 470 -17.77 -22.67 -13.08
N THR A 471 -17.25 -23.81 -13.56
CA THR A 471 -17.83 -25.13 -13.33
C THR A 471 -17.83 -25.50 -11.84
N GLY A 472 -16.82 -25.05 -11.10
CA GLY A 472 -16.71 -25.19 -9.64
C GLY A 472 -17.59 -24.23 -8.83
N GLY A 473 -18.42 -23.40 -9.48
CA GLY A 473 -19.37 -22.50 -8.83
C GLY A 473 -18.85 -21.10 -8.51
N VAL A 474 -17.64 -20.74 -8.95
CA VAL A 474 -17.13 -19.36 -8.86
C VAL A 474 -17.71 -18.55 -10.03
N LEU A 475 -18.58 -17.59 -9.73
CA LEU A 475 -19.18 -16.74 -10.75
C LEU A 475 -18.18 -15.70 -11.29
N PRO A 476 -18.22 -15.37 -12.60
CA PRO A 476 -17.34 -14.38 -13.23
C PRO A 476 -17.62 -12.93 -12.80
#